data_AF-A0A429JKH8-F1
#
_entry.id   AF-A0A429JKH8-F1
#
_cell.length_a   1.000
_cell.length_b   1.000
_cell.length_c   1.000
_cell.angle_alpha   90.00
_cell.angle_beta   90.00
_cell.angle_gamma   90.00
#
_symmetry.space_group_name_H-M   'P 1'
#
loop_
_entity.id
_entity.type
_entity.pdbx_description
1 polymer ?
#
loop_
_entity_poly.entity_id
_entity_poly.type
_entity_poly.pdbx_seq_one_letter_code
_entity_poly.pdbx_strand_id
1 'polypeptide(L)'
;MNLTQPGFSTSGDALCVRAWQLGPGQPTDVIDQFRDEAFKLVVDDRADVHINSRDGRFYLGWFPGGRSGTHNEGWKLAVTGTAKEPGYSVSFETETPAQIVAAAVAAVLAASRPARPS
;
A
#
# COMPACT_ATOMS: atom_id res chain seq x y z
N MET A 1 17.25 -51.24 -8.69
CA MET A 1 17.42 -49.77 -8.61
C MET A 1 16.41 -49.27 -7.60
N ASN A 2 16.85 -48.86 -6.40
CA ASN A 2 15.97 -48.34 -5.35
C ASN A 2 16.06 -46.81 -5.40
N LEU A 3 14.97 -46.15 -5.77
CA LEU A 3 14.88 -44.68 -5.77
C LEU A 3 14.61 -44.23 -4.33
N THR A 4 15.67 -43.95 -3.57
CA THR A 4 15.55 -43.27 -2.28
C THR A 4 15.13 -41.83 -2.55
N GLN A 5 13.83 -41.57 -2.61
CA GLN A 5 13.30 -40.21 -2.53
C GLN A 5 13.56 -39.68 -1.11
N PRO A 6 14.30 -38.58 -0.93
CA PRO A 6 14.32 -37.91 0.36
C PRO A 6 12.94 -37.28 0.58
N GLY A 7 12.07 -37.98 1.29
CA GLY A 7 10.84 -37.41 1.82
C GLY A 7 11.20 -36.32 2.83
N PHE A 8 10.56 -35.16 2.72
CA PHE A 8 10.67 -34.09 3.72
C PHE A 8 10.23 -34.63 5.08
N SER A 9 11.18 -34.98 5.93
CA SER A 9 10.92 -35.38 7.32
C SER A 9 10.94 -34.12 8.18
N THR A 10 9.82 -33.38 8.18
CA THR A 10 9.66 -32.24 9.08
C THR A 10 9.29 -32.78 10.46
N SER A 11 10.28 -32.92 11.35
CA SER A 11 10.01 -33.15 12.78
C SER A 11 9.14 -32.01 13.32
N GLY A 12 8.16 -32.31 14.18
CA GLY A 12 7.16 -31.34 14.65
C GLY A 12 7.73 -30.04 15.23
N ASP A 13 8.93 -30.09 15.82
CA ASP A 13 9.66 -28.92 16.35
C ASP A 13 10.18 -27.97 15.25
N ALA A 14 10.19 -28.39 13.98
CA ALA A 14 10.61 -27.57 12.83
C ALA A 14 9.47 -26.78 12.19
N LEU A 15 8.22 -27.01 12.62
CA LEU A 15 7.07 -26.14 12.26
C LEU A 15 7.06 -24.93 13.21
N CYS A 16 7.99 -24.00 12.99
CA CYS A 16 7.92 -22.69 13.64
C CYS A 16 6.68 -21.96 13.12
N VAL A 17 5.58 -22.05 13.88
CA VAL A 17 4.32 -21.37 13.57
C VAL A 17 4.56 -19.88 13.74
N ARG A 18 4.64 -19.15 12.62
CA ARG A 18 4.73 -17.69 12.64
C ARG A 18 3.35 -17.13 12.94
N ALA A 19 3.28 -16.19 13.88
CA ALA A 19 2.14 -15.31 13.98
C ALA A 19 2.20 -14.30 12.83
N TRP A 20 1.07 -14.11 12.14
CA TRP A 20 0.93 -13.15 11.05
C TRP A 20 0.08 -11.98 11.51
N GLN A 21 0.47 -10.77 11.11
CA GLN A 21 -0.33 -9.60 11.38
C GLN A 21 -1.59 -9.63 10.52
N LEU A 22 -2.75 -9.50 11.16
CA LEU A 22 -4.07 -9.51 10.52
C LEU A 22 -4.89 -8.30 10.96
N GLY A 23 -5.88 -7.95 10.15
CA GLY A 23 -6.82 -6.87 10.39
C GLY A 23 -6.32 -5.51 9.90
N PRO A 24 -7.25 -4.54 9.74
CA PRO A 24 -7.01 -3.29 9.04
C PRO A 24 -6.03 -2.35 9.76
N GLY A 25 -5.88 -2.48 11.08
CA GLY A 25 -5.04 -1.58 11.87
C GLY A 25 -5.59 -0.15 11.90
N GLN A 26 -4.70 0.84 12.04
CA GLN A 26 -5.08 2.26 12.14
C GLN A 26 -4.72 3.02 10.86
N PRO A 27 -5.68 3.64 10.17
CA PRO A 27 -5.43 4.38 8.92
C PRO A 27 -4.52 5.59 9.13
N THR A 28 -4.46 6.14 10.34
CA THR A 28 -3.55 7.23 10.72
C THR A 28 -2.09 6.86 10.51
N ASP A 29 -1.71 5.58 10.62
CA ASP A 29 -0.33 5.11 10.38
C ASP A 29 0.13 5.34 8.93
N VAL A 30 -0.84 5.46 8.01
CA VAL A 30 -0.60 5.79 6.59
C VAL A 30 -0.76 7.29 6.36
N ILE A 31 -1.86 7.88 6.82
CA ILE A 31 -2.25 9.26 6.53
C ILE A 31 -1.25 10.27 7.13
N ASP A 32 -0.71 9.99 8.32
CA ASP A 32 0.22 10.90 9.01
C ASP A 32 1.59 11.03 8.32
N GLN A 33 1.87 10.25 7.28
CA GLN A 33 3.07 10.42 6.47
C GLN A 33 3.00 11.67 5.57
N PHE A 34 1.82 12.26 5.38
CA PHE A 34 1.58 13.38 4.46
C PHE A 34 1.44 14.73 5.17
N ARG A 35 2.33 15.00 6.13
CA ARG A 35 2.34 16.26 6.90
C ARG A 35 3.04 17.42 6.19
N ASP A 36 3.68 17.16 5.06
CA ASP A 36 4.36 18.17 4.24
C ASP A 36 3.35 18.98 3.40
N GLU A 37 3.63 20.28 3.22
CA GLU A 37 2.90 21.16 2.32
C GLU A 37 2.86 20.68 0.87
N ALA A 38 3.77 19.79 0.47
CA ALA A 38 3.80 19.18 -0.86
C ALA A 38 2.54 18.36 -1.22
N PHE A 39 1.67 18.07 -0.25
CA PHE A 39 0.46 17.26 -0.45
C PHE A 39 -0.82 18.01 -0.10
N LYS A 40 -1.92 17.62 -0.77
CA LYS A 40 -3.28 18.05 -0.50
C LYS A 40 -4.09 16.86 -0.01
N LEU A 41 -4.62 16.96 1.20
CA LEU A 41 -5.57 16.01 1.78
C LEU A 41 -6.99 16.58 1.67
N VAL A 42 -7.92 15.76 1.19
CA VAL A 42 -9.35 16.06 1.13
C VAL A 42 -10.10 14.87 1.72
N VAL A 43 -11.12 15.15 2.51
CA VAL A 43 -12.11 14.17 2.98
C VAL A 43 -13.43 14.48 2.31
N ASP A 44 -14.06 13.50 1.67
CA ASP A 44 -15.36 13.68 1.02
C ASP A 44 -16.54 13.42 1.98
N ASP A 45 -17.76 13.51 1.45
CA ASP A 45 -19.00 13.31 2.19
C ASP A 45 -19.22 11.85 2.66
N ARG A 46 -18.47 10.90 2.09
CA ARG A 46 -18.46 9.49 2.47
C ARG A 46 -17.37 9.17 3.51
N ALA A 47 -16.62 10.17 3.95
CA ALA A 47 -15.41 10.02 4.75
C ALA A 47 -14.28 9.27 4.02
N ASP A 48 -14.32 9.19 2.69
CA ASP A 48 -13.19 8.73 1.89
C ASP A 48 -12.11 9.82 1.92
N VAL A 49 -10.84 9.41 2.09
CA VAL A 49 -9.70 10.33 2.15
C VAL A 49 -8.92 10.27 0.86
N HIS A 50 -8.62 11.44 0.31
CA HIS A 50 -7.89 11.62 -0.93
C HIS A 50 -6.67 12.48 -0.69
N ILE A 51 -5.49 11.91 -0.90
CA ILE A 51 -4.21 12.59 -0.78
C ILE A 51 -3.57 12.66 -2.15
N ASN A 52 -3.21 13.86 -2.58
CA ASN A 52 -2.58 14.10 -3.88
C ASN A 52 -1.31 14.94 -3.68
N SER A 53 -0.24 14.65 -4.41
CA SER A 53 0.88 15.60 -4.49
C SER A 53 0.45 16.86 -5.26
N ARG A 54 1.06 18.01 -4.96
CA ARG A 54 0.75 19.28 -5.64
C ARG A 54 1.04 19.26 -7.13
N ASP A 55 2.00 18.46 -7.57
CA ASP A 55 2.29 18.25 -9.00
C ASP A 55 1.30 17.29 -9.69
N GLY A 56 0.34 16.74 -8.94
CA GLY A 56 -0.71 15.84 -9.43
C GLY A 56 -0.23 14.45 -9.82
N ARG A 57 1.03 14.09 -9.53
CA ARG A 57 1.64 12.82 -9.97
C ARG A 57 1.45 11.67 -8.99
N PHE A 58 1.22 11.96 -7.72
CA PHE A 58 0.97 10.98 -6.67
C PHE A 58 -0.49 11.06 -6.23
N TYR A 59 -1.11 9.89 -6.04
CA TYR A 59 -2.43 9.75 -5.44
C TYR A 59 -2.44 8.61 -4.41
N LEU A 60 -3.01 8.88 -3.25
CA LEU A 60 -3.43 7.88 -2.28
C LEU A 60 -4.90 8.11 -1.92
N GLY A 61 -5.72 7.07 -2.08
CA GLY A 61 -7.09 7.02 -1.61
C GLY A 61 -7.23 6.04 -0.45
N TRP A 62 -8.01 6.41 0.57
CA TRP A 62 -8.48 5.52 1.63
C TRP A 62 -10.01 5.50 1.63
N PHE A 63 -10.59 4.31 1.59
CA PHE A 63 -12.02 4.06 1.47
C PHE A 63 -12.46 3.15 2.63
N PRO A 64 -12.86 3.70 3.80
CA PRO A 64 -13.18 2.90 4.98
C PRO A 64 -14.32 1.90 4.74
N GLY A 65 -15.30 2.25 3.90
CA GLY A 65 -16.40 1.37 3.50
C GLY A 65 -16.13 0.53 2.26
N GLY A 66 -14.90 0.58 1.72
CA GLY A 66 -14.57 0.05 0.41
C GLY A 66 -15.04 0.94 -0.74
N ARG A 67 -14.25 1.03 -1.81
CA ARG A 67 -14.62 1.82 -2.99
C ARG A 67 -15.74 1.14 -3.77
N SER A 68 -16.80 1.90 -4.07
CA SER A 68 -17.94 1.42 -4.86
C SER A 68 -17.51 0.89 -6.23
N GLY A 69 -18.06 -0.27 -6.62
CA GLY A 69 -17.74 -0.90 -7.90
C GLY A 69 -16.42 -1.68 -7.92
N THR A 70 -15.77 -1.86 -6.78
CA THR A 70 -14.56 -2.67 -6.62
C THR A 70 -14.76 -3.79 -5.58
N HIS A 71 -13.89 -4.80 -5.58
CA HIS A 71 -13.91 -5.87 -4.59
C HIS A 71 -13.20 -5.43 -3.31
N ASN A 72 -13.90 -4.68 -2.45
CA ASN A 72 -13.40 -4.23 -1.14
C ASN A 72 -12.10 -3.41 -1.19
N GLU A 73 -11.87 -2.61 -2.24
CA GLU A 73 -10.69 -1.72 -2.29
C GLU A 73 -10.76 -0.72 -1.13
N GLY A 74 -9.92 -0.92 -0.12
CA GLY A 74 -9.79 -0.04 1.04
C GLY A 74 -8.72 1.03 0.83
N TRP A 75 -7.71 0.74 0.01
CA TRP A 75 -6.67 1.70 -0.33
C TRP A 75 -6.34 1.66 -1.82
N LYS A 76 -6.08 2.83 -2.39
CA LYS A 76 -5.58 2.97 -3.76
C LYS A 76 -4.34 3.85 -3.76
N LEU A 77 -3.19 3.28 -4.12
CA LEU A 77 -1.95 4.02 -4.34
C LEU A 77 -1.68 4.08 -5.85
N ALA A 78 -1.43 5.27 -6.38
CA ALA A 78 -1.11 5.46 -7.79
C ALA A 78 -0.05 6.54 -7.98
N VAL A 79 0.82 6.30 -8.96
CA VAL A 79 1.79 7.27 -9.44
C VAL A 79 1.65 7.39 -10.96
N THR A 80 1.43 8.60 -11.45
CA THR A 80 1.25 8.88 -12.87
C THR A 80 2.58 8.79 -13.61
N GLY A 81 2.52 8.15 -14.78
CA GLY A 81 3.65 8.05 -15.69
C GLY A 81 4.06 9.38 -16.32
N THR A 82 5.05 9.30 -17.19
CA THR A 82 5.43 10.37 -18.10
C THR A 82 5.08 9.95 -19.53
N ALA A 83 5.40 10.81 -20.51
CA ALA A 83 5.31 10.42 -21.92
C ALA A 83 6.25 9.26 -22.31
N LYS A 84 7.29 8.97 -21.50
CA LYS A 84 8.31 7.96 -21.81
C LYS A 84 8.19 6.69 -20.96
N GLU A 85 7.78 6.86 -19.72
CA GLU A 85 7.74 5.78 -18.72
C GLU A 85 6.31 5.64 -18.18
N PRO A 86 5.72 4.44 -18.18
CA PRO A 86 4.38 4.24 -17.67
C PRO A 86 4.31 4.49 -16.15
N GLY A 87 3.12 4.88 -15.69
CA GLY A 87 2.83 4.95 -14.26
C GLY A 87 2.51 3.58 -13.69
N TYR A 88 2.19 3.55 -12.41
CA TYR A 88 1.72 2.34 -11.75
C TYR A 88 0.61 2.63 -10.76
N SER A 89 -0.13 1.60 -10.40
CA SER A 89 -1.04 1.65 -9.27
C SER A 89 -1.13 0.31 -8.58
N VAL A 90 -1.45 0.34 -7.30
CA VAL A 90 -1.71 -0.82 -6.46
C VAL A 90 -2.96 -0.55 -5.63
N SER A 91 -3.75 -1.59 -5.44
CA SER A 91 -4.96 -1.56 -4.62
C SER A 91 -4.77 -2.52 -3.47
N PHE A 92 -5.17 -2.11 -2.27
CA PHE A 92 -5.19 -2.97 -1.09
C PHE A 92 -6.62 -3.09 -0.60
N GLU A 93 -7.00 -4.29 -0.16
CA GLU A 93 -8.32 -4.53 0.41
C GLU A 93 -8.48 -3.83 1.76
N THR A 94 -9.72 -3.63 2.21
CA THR A 94 -10.04 -3.01 3.52
C THR A 94 -9.36 -3.72 4.68
N GLU A 95 -9.19 -5.05 4.62
CA GLU A 95 -8.58 -5.86 5.68
C GLU A 95 -7.04 -5.89 5.63
N THR A 96 -6.42 -5.23 4.65
CA THR A 96 -4.96 -5.15 4.58
C THR A 96 -4.43 -4.34 5.77
N PRO A 97 -3.46 -4.86 6.55
CA PRO A 97 -2.92 -4.12 7.68
C PRO A 97 -2.34 -2.77 7.26
N ALA A 98 -2.76 -1.70 7.94
CA ALA A 98 -2.32 -0.34 7.66
C ALA A 98 -0.80 -0.20 7.63
N GLN A 99 -0.05 -0.96 8.45
CA GLN A 99 1.42 -0.92 8.45
C GLN A 99 2.03 -1.44 7.15
N ILE A 100 1.39 -2.37 6.45
CA ILE A 100 1.83 -2.85 5.12
C ILE A 100 1.60 -1.75 4.08
N VAL A 101 0.43 -1.12 4.11
CA VAL A 101 0.11 0.02 3.23
C VAL A 101 1.07 1.19 3.51
N ALA A 102 1.31 1.49 4.78
CA ALA A 102 2.24 2.52 5.25
C ALA A 102 3.67 2.27 4.74
N ALA A 103 4.15 1.02 4.78
CA ALA A 103 5.47 0.66 4.27
C ALA A 103 5.56 0.84 2.75
N ALA A 104 4.52 0.45 2.01
CA ALA A 104 4.45 0.67 0.56
C ALA A 104 4.46 2.17 0.21
N VAL A 105 3.67 2.96 0.93
CA VAL A 105 3.63 4.43 0.77
C VAL A 105 5.00 5.05 1.08
N ALA A 106 5.62 4.68 2.20
CA ALA A 106 6.93 5.17 2.59
C ALA A 106 7.99 4.87 1.51
N ALA A 107 7.95 3.67 0.91
CA ALA A 107 8.84 3.30 -0.18
C ALA A 107 8.66 4.19 -1.42
N VAL A 108 7.41 4.52 -1.78
CA VAL A 108 7.11 5.44 -2.90
C VAL A 108 7.61 6.85 -2.61
N LEU A 109 7.35 7.36 -1.40
CA LEU A 109 7.80 8.69 -0.98
C LEU A 109 9.33 8.79 -0.95
N ALA A 110 10.02 7.78 -0.43
CA ALA A 110 11.49 7.72 -0.41
C ALA A 110 12.12 7.63 -1.80
N ALA A 111 11.42 7.04 -2.78
CA ALA A 111 11.85 7.00 -4.17
C ALA A 111 11.59 8.32 -4.92
N SER A 112 10.76 9.20 -4.37
CA SER A 112 10.51 10.51 -4.97
C SER A 112 11.77 11.37 -4.91
N ARG A 113 12.11 12.00 -6.03
CA ARG A 113 13.22 12.95 -6.12
C ARG A 113 12.66 14.31 -6.52
N PRO A 114 13.10 15.43 -5.91
CA PRO A 114 12.76 16.74 -6.40
C PRO A 114 13.10 16.82 -7.89
N ALA A 115 12.13 17.22 -8.71
CA ALA A 115 12.44 17.57 -10.09
C ALA A 115 13.43 18.74 -10.03
N ARG A 116 14.62 18.56 -10.60
CA ARG A 116 15.58 19.67 -10.71
C ARG A 116 14.89 20.76 -11.52
N PRO A 117 14.82 22.01 -11.03
CA PRO A 117 14.33 23.10 -11.86
C PRO A 117 15.22 23.17 -13.11
N SER A 118 14.57 23.12 -14.27
CA SER A 118 15.18 23.32 -15.58
C SER A 118 15.56 24.77 -15.79
#